data_AF-A0A2H0LGF4-F1
#
_entry.id   AF-A0A2H0LGF4-F1
#
_cell.length_a   1.000
_cell.length_b   1.000
_cell.length_c   1.000
_cell.angle_alpha   90.00
_cell.angle_beta   90.00
_cell.angle_gamma   90.00
#
_symmetry.space_group_name_H-M   'P 1'
#
loop_
_entity.id
_entity.type
_entity.pdbx_description
1 polymer ?
#
loop_
_entity_poly.entity_id
_entity_poly.type
_entity_poly.pdbx_seq_one_letter_code
_entity_poly.pdbx_strand_id
1 'polypeptide(L)' 'MLRVRLVHAHQQVFHGPAAQVVLPAEWGELSVLEAHAPMLCVLTQGSVQIDETRFPVRRGLAGVSHNMVTIVTS' A
#
# COMPACT_ATOMS: atom_id res chain seq x y z
N MET A 1 2.42 9.58 -12.38
CA MET A 1 2.42 8.13 -12.13
C MET A 1 2.61 7.86 -10.64
N LEU A 2 1.81 6.96 -10.06
CA LEU A 2 1.90 6.55 -8.66
C LEU A 2 3.16 5.68 -8.44
N ARG A 3 3.94 5.97 -7.40
CA ARG A 3 5.05 5.12 -6.95
C ARG A 3 4.65 4.38 -5.68
N VAL A 4 5.15 3.16 -5.55
CA VAL A 4 4.84 2.30 -4.40
C VAL A 4 6.13 1.74 -3.83
N ARG A 5 6.23 1.76 -2.51
CA ARG A 5 7.30 1.10 -1.75
C ARG A 5 6.69 0.23 -0.67
N LEU A 6 6.89 -1.08 -0.77
CA LEU A 6 6.46 -2.05 0.23
C LEU A 6 7.68 -2.61 0.96
N VAL A 7 7.66 -2.48 2.28
CA VAL A 7 8.69 -2.97 3.19
C VAL A 7 8.05 -3.96 4.16
N HIS A 8 8.60 -5.18 4.23
CA HIS A 8 8.18 -6.23 5.14
C HIS A 8 9.40 -6.68 5.97
N ALA A 9 9.28 -6.73 7.30
CA ALA A 9 10.35 -7.19 8.19
C ALA A 9 11.75 -6.57 7.89
N HIS A 10 11.78 -5.25 7.65
CA HIS A 10 12.98 -4.48 7.25
C HIS A 10 13.56 -4.78 5.86
N GLN A 11 12.89 -5.60 5.05
CA GLN A 11 13.27 -5.90 3.68
C GLN A 11 12.32 -5.21 2.69
N GLN A 12 12.90 -4.55 1.69
CA GLN A 12 12.11 -4.00 0.59
C GLN A 12 11.67 -5.13 -0.34
N VAL A 13 10.37 -5.40 -0.37
CA VAL A 13 9.77 -6.47 -1.18
C VAL A 13 9.21 -5.95 -2.50
N PHE A 14 8.87 -4.66 -2.57
CA PHE A 14 8.49 -3.99 -3.82
C PHE A 14 8.94 -2.54 -3.82
N HIS A 15 9.44 -2.07 -4.95
CA HIS A 15 9.65 -0.65 -5.21
C HIS A 15 9.57 -0.37 -6.69
N GLY A 16 8.61 0.48 -7.09
CA GLY A 16 8.38 0.74 -8.49
C GLY A 16 7.14 1.59 -8.74
N PRO A 17 6.84 1.86 -10.00
CA PRO A 17 5.58 2.46 -10.39
C PRO A 17 4.42 1.46 -10.28
N ALA A 18 3.20 2.00 -10.12
CA ALA A 18 1.95 1.24 -10.22
C ALA A 18 0.86 2.14 -10.81
N ALA A 19 -0.15 1.55 -11.43
CA ALA A 19 -1.37 2.26 -11.82
C ALA A 19 -2.35 2.38 -10.63
N GLN A 20 -2.39 1.35 -9.78
CA GLN A 20 -3.31 1.27 -8.65
C GLN A 20 -2.70 0.48 -7.49
N VAL A 21 -3.06 0.88 -6.26
CA VAL A 21 -2.81 0.09 -5.05
C VAL A 21 -4.11 -0.13 -4.31
N VAL A 22 -4.43 -1.38 -3.94
CA VAL A 22 -5.54 -1.72 -3.04
C VAL A 22 -5.00 -2.12 -1.69
N LEU A 23 -5.51 -1.49 -0.63
CA LEU A 23 -5.07 -1.67 0.74
C LEU A 23 -6.20 -2.27 1.59
N PRO A 24 -5.95 -3.32 2.39
CA PRO A 24 -6.91 -3.79 3.38
C PRO A 24 -6.92 -2.83 4.57
N ALA A 25 -7.96 -2.01 4.69
CA ALA A 25 -8.14 -1.03 5.74
C ALA A 25 -9.22 -1.46 6.75
N GLU A 26 -9.47 -0.66 7.78
CA GLU A 26 -10.44 -0.96 8.84
C GLU A 26 -11.89 -1.08 8.33
N TRP A 27 -12.29 -0.22 7.39
CA TRP A 27 -13.64 -0.21 6.82
C TRP A 27 -13.76 -0.97 5.50
N GLY A 28 -12.82 -1.88 5.21
CA GLY A 28 -12.79 -2.68 3.99
C GLY A 28 -11.60 -2.33 3.10
N GLU A 29 -11.78 -2.48 1.79
CA GLU A 29 -10.71 -2.20 0.81
C GLU A 29 -10.65 -0.72 0.43
N LEU A 30 -9.44 -0.17 0.41
CA LEU A 30 -9.16 1.19 0.02
C LEU A 30 -8.29 1.18 -1.24
N SER A 31 -8.82 1.72 -2.34
CA SER A 31 -8.06 1.87 -3.58
C SER A 31 -7.42 3.25 -3.68
N VAL A 32 -6.11 3.28 -3.93
CA VAL A 32 -5.30 4.47 -4.13
C VAL A 32 -4.88 4.55 -5.60
N LEU A 33 -5.21 5.67 -6.24
CA LEU A 33 -4.81 6.01 -7.60
C LEU A 33 -3.84 7.19 -7.58
N GLU A 34 -3.36 7.57 -8.76
CA GLU A 34 -2.59 8.80 -8.92
C GLU A 34 -3.39 10.04 -8.43
N ALA A 35 -2.66 11.01 -7.87
CA ALA A 35 -3.17 12.28 -7.35
C ALA A 35 -4.17 12.15 -6.18
N HIS A 36 -4.14 11.02 -5.47
CA HIS A 36 -4.91 10.87 -4.24
C HIS A 36 -4.43 11.85 -3.15
N ALA A 37 -5.37 12.37 -2.37
CA ALA A 37 -5.07 13.26 -1.25
C ALA A 37 -4.17 12.57 -0.21
N PRO A 38 -3.30 13.31 0.51
CA PRO A 38 -2.46 12.73 1.55
C PRO A 38 -3.27 12.05 2.64
N MET A 39 -2.81 10.89 3.11
CA MET A 39 -3.54 10.07 4.07
C MET A 39 -2.61 9.07 4.77
N LEU A 40 -2.98 8.66 5.98
CA LEU A 40 -2.39 7.56 6.72
C LEU A 40 -3.49 6.56 7.07
N CYS A 41 -3.27 5.26 6.85
CA CYS A 41 -4.19 4.22 7.27
C CYS A 41 -3.46 3.05 7.95
N VAL A 42 -4.16 2.41 8.89
CA VAL A 42 -3.75 1.14 9.48
C VAL A 42 -4.23 0.01 8.58
N LEU A 43 -3.36 -0.96 8.33
CA LEU A 43 -3.69 -2.12 7.53
C LEU A 43 -4.22 -3.26 8.42
N THR A 44 -5.31 -3.86 7.99
CA THR A 44 -5.92 -5.05 8.59
C THR A 44 -5.41 -6.32 7.90
N GLN A 45 -5.81 -7.48 8.42
CA GLN A 45 -5.46 -8.76 7.81
C GLN A 45 -6.11 -8.88 6.42
N GLY A 46 -5.32 -9.24 5.41
CA GLY A 46 -5.79 -9.36 4.02
C GLY A 46 -4.63 -9.41 3.04
N SER A 47 -4.78 -8.74 1.90
CA SER A 47 -3.71 -8.58 0.91
C SER A 47 -3.61 -7.16 0.42
N VAL A 48 -2.40 -6.62 0.38
CA VAL A 48 -2.08 -5.44 -0.43
C VAL A 48 -2.00 -5.89 -1.89
N GLN A 49 -2.74 -5.24 -2.78
CA GLN A 49 -2.64 -5.48 -4.22
C GLN A 49 -1.96 -4.30 -4.89
N ILE A 50 -0.87 -4.56 -5.62
CA ILE A 50 -0.17 -3.57 -6.44
C ILE A 50 -0.35 -4.02 -7.89
N ASP A 51 -1.15 -3.28 -8.65
CA ASP A 51 -1.68 -3.68 -9.96
C ASP A 51 -2.28 -5.11 -9.91
N GLU A 52 -1.66 -6.11 -10.55
CA GLU A 52 -2.15 -7.51 -10.53
C GLU A 52 -1.50 -8.36 -9.43
N THR A 53 -0.45 -7.88 -8.76
CA THR A 53 0.30 -8.66 -7.78
C THR A 53 -0.24 -8.49 -6.37
N ARG A 54 -0.47 -9.59 -5.66
CA ARG A 54 -0.98 -9.60 -4.29
C ARG A 54 0.11 -9.98 -3.28
N PHE A 55 0.20 -9.21 -2.20
CA PHE A 55 1.09 -9.42 -1.07
C PHE A 55 0.25 -9.67 0.18
N PRO A 56 0.31 -10.86 0.81
CA PRO A 56 -0.42 -11.13 2.04
C PRO A 56 0.11 -10.26 3.17
N VAL A 57 -0.79 -9.69 3.97
CA VAL A 57 -0.46 -8.85 5.11
C VAL A 57 -1.32 -9.21 6.32
N ARG A 58 -0.71 -9.27 7.51
CA ARG A 58 -1.45 -9.49 8.76
C ARG A 58 -1.79 -8.18 9.44
N ARG A 59 -0.85 -7.23 9.42
CA ARG A 59 -0.96 -5.89 9.97
C ARG A 59 0.08 -4.98 9.33
N GLY A 60 -0.14 -3.69 9.40
CA GLY A 60 0.83 -2.72 8.91
C GLY A 60 0.29 -1.30 8.93
N LEU A 61 1.02 -0.42 8.27
CA LEU A 61 0.67 0.98 8.05
C LEU A 61 0.91 1.30 6.57
N ALA A 62 0.00 2.06 5.97
CA ALA A 62 0.20 2.64 4.66
C ALA A 62 0.04 4.16 4.72
N GLY A 63 0.97 4.88 4.11
CA GLY A 63 0.95 6.33 3.98
C GLY A 63 0.95 6.73 2.51
N VAL A 64 0.09 7.68 2.16
CA VAL A 64 -0.01 8.27 0.83
C VAL A 64 0.42 9.73 0.91
N SER A 65 1.38 10.12 0.09
CA SER A 65 1.84 11.51 -0.01
C SER A 65 2.60 11.73 -1.32
N HIS A 66 2.38 12.86 -2.02
CA HIS A 66 3.12 13.24 -3.22
C HIS A 66 3.23 12.12 -4.29
N ASN A 67 2.11 11.43 -4.60
CA ASN A 67 2.07 10.28 -5.51
C ASN A 67 3.00 9.11 -5.10
N MET A 68 3.32 8.99 -3.82
CA MET A 68 4.05 7.87 -3.23
C MET A 68 3.14 7.17 -2.21
N VAL A 69 2.98 5.86 -2.36
CA VAL A 69 2.40 4.98 -1.35
C VAL A 69 3.54 4.24 -0.66
N THR A 70 3.76 4.51 0.62
CA THR A 70 4.70 3.75 1.45
C THR A 70 3.92 2.78 2.33
N ILE A 71 4.27 1.50 2.26
CA ILE A 71 3.60 0.43 2.99
C ILE A 71 4.64 -0.29 3.84
N VAL A 72 4.37 -0.38 5.14
CA VAL A 72 5.23 -1.05 6.11
C VAL A 72 4.43 -2.13 6.82
N THR A 73 4.89 -3.37 6.74
CA THR A 73 4.19 -4.54 7.28
C THR A 73 5.08 -5.32 8.24
N SER A 74 4.44 -6.00 9.20
CA SER A 74 5.09 -6.92 10.15
C SER A 74 5.02 -8.36 9.67
#